data_AF-A0A397BVZ9-F1
#
_entry.id   AF-A0A397BVZ9-F1
#
_cell.length_a   1.000
_cell.length_b   1.000
_cell.length_c   1.000
_cell.angle_alpha   90.00
_cell.angle_beta   90.00
_cell.angle_gamma   90.00
#
_symmetry.space_group_name_H-M   'P 1'
#
loop_
_entity.id
_entity.type
_entity.pdbx_description
1 polymer ?
#
loop_
_entity_poly.entity_id
_entity_poly.type
_entity_poly.pdbx_seq_one_letter_code
_entity_poly.pdbx_strand_id
1 'polypeptide(L)'
;MPYWIPSPDPEFTNQLGTWFHLPKRDSPSSSSSVIAAGAMLDSLEPSTLLFLNQLMSLTITNRVLHTQVVYRKTWTSSDRVDLHTNMGDVQPWHVHGVSVDVPALFASIKGASTRVQMAFPLSFDGSSLPNQPVFAYLPVQSYGFKCILQANFDLPSSREAILDNEWNQFLLRQFPRLFVDQLVQLLPEFPHLIRMIPVDIAPPFHLMGHAVVRLLQDLPLIQAASGAYVAPRHVLDQIEADHPISDALLWQSCQKHFIHPEFAPLLSPQSLKSVEDSLFYPLDVVDVPFADELNILHPEYIHALAPKTTRFLHVLGIKQLTTHDMLQFHLLPLVATSKTTEHDHAKALAFCMHVHIERPLPTPLLHLVRQSVRVVTASGDLTPLSTPHLSLEPPEFAFSALTVVAATSVVSSSSAFSFLQAVGLPVFMSLHSPDGVVPGLPFLLTSIVTNQDIAGATALMQYLDRNWTTQHSATYGSV
;
A
#
# COMPACT_ATOMS: atom_id res chain seq x y z
N MET A 1 52.15 15.84 -14.52
CA MET A 1 51.70 17.12 -13.94
C MET A 1 51.14 17.99 -15.06
N PRO A 2 50.09 18.78 -14.81
CA PRO A 2 49.66 19.80 -15.77
C PRO A 2 50.82 20.79 -15.99
N TYR A 3 51.05 21.19 -17.24
CA TYR A 3 52.06 22.17 -17.62
C TYR A 3 51.48 23.14 -18.65
N TRP A 4 52.04 24.35 -18.71
CA TRP A 4 51.59 25.36 -19.68
C TRP A 4 52.12 25.06 -21.08
N ILE A 5 51.26 25.15 -22.09
CA ILE A 5 51.67 25.00 -23.49
C ILE A 5 52.15 26.36 -24.00
N PRO A 6 53.45 26.54 -24.31
CA PRO A 6 54.01 27.86 -24.64
C PRO A 6 53.60 28.37 -26.03
N SER A 7 53.27 27.47 -26.96
CA SER A 7 52.84 27.77 -28.32
C SER A 7 51.63 26.92 -28.70
N PRO A 8 50.42 27.24 -28.17
CA PRO A 8 49.22 26.48 -28.49
C PRO A 8 48.76 26.79 -29.93
N ASP A 9 47.94 25.91 -30.50
CA ASP A 9 47.41 26.10 -31.86
C ASP A 9 46.67 27.44 -32.01
N PRO A 10 46.66 28.04 -33.22
CA PRO A 10 46.07 29.36 -33.46
C PRO A 10 44.60 29.49 -33.02
N GLU A 11 43.87 28.37 -33.01
CA GLU A 11 42.49 28.29 -32.56
C GLU A 11 42.33 28.63 -31.07
N PHE A 12 43.35 28.38 -30.25
CA PHE A 12 43.35 28.66 -28.81
C PHE A 12 43.93 30.04 -28.48
N THR A 13 44.79 30.60 -29.34
CA THR A 13 45.37 31.95 -29.13
C THR A 13 44.42 33.08 -29.52
N ASN A 14 43.49 32.82 -30.45
CA ASN A 14 42.60 33.84 -30.98
C ASN A 14 41.32 34.06 -30.15
N GLN A 15 41.15 33.32 -29.05
CA GLN A 15 39.96 33.37 -28.21
C GLN A 15 40.34 33.62 -26.74
N LEU A 16 39.79 34.68 -26.15
CA LEU A 16 39.94 34.99 -24.72
C LEU A 16 39.24 33.91 -23.89
N GLY A 17 39.97 33.26 -22.98
CA GLY A 17 39.42 32.21 -22.12
C GLY A 17 40.48 31.38 -21.42
N THR A 18 40.02 30.38 -20.66
CA THR A 18 40.90 29.35 -20.07
C THR A 18 40.75 28.07 -20.88
N TRP A 19 41.86 27.55 -21.36
CA TRP A 19 41.91 26.36 -22.22
C TRP A 19 42.62 25.22 -21.51
N PHE A 20 41.96 24.06 -21.46
CA PHE A 20 42.56 22.83 -20.93
C PHE A 20 42.78 21.86 -22.09
N HIS A 21 44.05 21.54 -22.37
CA HIS A 21 44.41 20.48 -23.29
C HIS A 21 44.77 19.22 -22.50
N LEU A 22 43.95 18.17 -22.65
CA LEU A 22 44.09 16.91 -21.93
C LEU A 22 44.50 15.81 -22.92
N PRO A 23 45.82 15.69 -23.23
CA PRO A 23 46.28 14.72 -24.21
C PRO A 23 46.01 13.30 -23.73
N LYS A 24 45.53 12.47 -24.66
CA LYS A 24 45.33 11.05 -24.44
C LYS A 24 46.67 10.37 -24.13
N ARG A 25 46.68 9.45 -23.16
CA ARG A 25 47.84 8.61 -22.89
C ARG A 25 47.86 7.45 -23.87
N ASP A 26 48.95 7.27 -24.61
CA ASP A 26 49.13 6.14 -25.51
C ASP A 26 49.40 4.86 -24.72
N SER A 27 48.33 4.13 -24.41
CA SER A 27 48.39 2.76 -23.88
C SER A 27 47.59 1.82 -24.79
N PRO A 28 47.86 0.51 -24.83
CA PRO A 28 47.05 -0.44 -25.60
C PRO A 28 45.58 -0.52 -25.14
N SER A 29 45.26 -0.05 -23.92
CA SER A 29 43.91 0.12 -23.39
C SER A 29 43.28 1.49 -23.67
N SER A 30 43.96 2.38 -24.39
CA SER A 30 43.56 3.78 -24.54
C SER A 30 42.47 4.01 -25.59
N SER A 31 42.28 3.07 -26.52
CA SER A 31 41.16 3.08 -27.48
C SER A 31 39.83 2.91 -26.76
N SER A 32 39.74 1.99 -25.79
CA SER A 32 38.52 1.84 -24.98
C SER A 32 38.27 3.02 -24.04
N SER A 33 39.32 3.67 -23.51
CA SER A 33 39.14 4.84 -22.64
C SER A 33 38.63 6.08 -23.38
N VAL A 34 38.98 6.28 -24.65
CA VAL A 34 38.45 7.38 -25.48
C VAL A 34 37.00 7.14 -25.85
N ILE A 35 36.65 5.90 -26.20
CA ILE A 35 35.26 5.53 -26.47
C ILE A 35 34.42 5.74 -25.19
N ALA A 36 34.94 5.35 -24.02
CA ALA A 36 34.28 5.60 -22.74
C ALA A 36 34.14 7.10 -22.42
N ALA A 37 35.17 7.91 -22.65
CA ALA A 37 35.11 9.35 -22.44
C ALA A 37 34.13 10.04 -23.40
N GLY A 38 34.09 9.62 -24.67
CA GLY A 38 33.10 10.05 -25.65
C GLY A 38 31.69 9.71 -25.19
N ALA A 39 31.44 8.45 -24.81
CA ALA A 39 30.16 8.02 -24.27
C ALA A 39 29.74 8.78 -23.00
N MET A 40 30.68 9.12 -22.11
CA MET A 40 30.41 9.96 -20.93
C MET A 40 29.99 11.37 -21.32
N LEU A 41 30.67 12.01 -22.28
CA LEU A 41 30.31 13.34 -22.76
C LEU A 41 28.96 13.33 -23.50
N ASP A 42 28.69 12.29 -24.28
CA ASP A 42 27.42 12.10 -24.97
C ASP A 42 26.27 11.79 -23.99
N SER A 43 26.57 11.25 -22.80
CA SER A 43 25.58 11.00 -21.73
C SER A 43 25.21 12.24 -20.92
N LEU A 44 25.88 13.38 -21.14
CA LEU A 44 25.55 14.62 -20.44
C LEU A 44 24.21 15.16 -20.93
N GLU A 45 23.24 15.26 -20.03
CA GLU A 45 21.93 15.82 -20.33
C GLU A 45 21.87 17.34 -20.11
N PRO A 46 20.95 18.06 -20.80
CA PRO A 46 20.73 19.49 -20.58
C PRO A 46 20.44 19.84 -19.12
N SER A 47 19.79 18.92 -18.39
CA SER A 47 19.43 19.02 -16.97
C SER A 47 20.65 19.31 -16.07
N THR A 48 21.86 18.97 -16.53
CA THR A 48 23.13 19.28 -15.87
C THR A 48 23.27 20.77 -15.53
N LEU A 49 22.73 21.66 -16.36
CA LEU A 49 22.82 23.11 -16.16
C LEU A 49 21.92 23.64 -15.04
N LEU A 50 20.85 22.93 -14.65
CA LEU A 50 19.79 23.44 -13.76
C LEU A 50 20.31 23.98 -12.43
N PHE A 51 21.29 23.30 -11.84
CA PHE A 51 21.83 23.63 -10.52
C PHE A 51 23.19 24.35 -10.56
N LEU A 52 23.70 24.64 -11.77
CA LEU A 52 24.89 25.46 -11.92
C LEU A 52 24.53 26.93 -11.85
N ASN A 53 25.23 27.67 -10.99
CA ASN A 53 24.92 29.08 -10.70
C ASN A 53 25.39 30.03 -11.81
N GLN A 54 26.57 29.79 -12.38
CA GLN A 54 27.21 30.70 -13.34
C GLN A 54 27.23 30.15 -14.77
N LEU A 55 27.27 28.83 -14.94
CA LEU A 55 27.33 28.21 -16.26
C LEU A 55 25.94 28.22 -16.90
N MET A 56 25.76 29.07 -17.91
CA MET A 56 24.48 29.23 -18.62
C MET A 56 24.43 28.49 -19.95
N SER A 57 25.57 28.05 -20.49
CA SER A 57 25.62 27.31 -21.75
C SER A 57 26.78 26.32 -21.76
N LEU A 58 26.55 25.17 -22.38
CA LEU A 58 27.54 24.13 -22.60
C LEU A 58 27.49 23.72 -24.07
N THR A 59 28.65 23.73 -24.75
CA THR A 59 28.78 23.25 -26.12
C THR A 59 29.79 22.12 -26.16
N ILE A 60 29.37 20.95 -26.63
CA ILE A 60 30.21 19.77 -26.82
C ILE A 60 30.34 19.56 -28.31
N THR A 61 31.57 19.53 -28.83
CA THR A 61 31.84 19.34 -30.26
C THR A 61 32.75 18.13 -30.46
N ASN A 62 32.27 17.15 -31.20
CA ASN A 62 33.06 16.01 -31.64
C ASN A 62 33.54 16.25 -33.07
N ARG A 63 34.81 16.60 -33.22
CA ARG A 63 35.41 16.90 -34.54
C ARG A 63 35.57 15.66 -35.43
N VAL A 64 35.61 14.46 -34.86
CA VAL A 64 35.79 13.19 -35.60
C VAL A 64 34.47 12.74 -36.22
N LEU A 65 33.39 12.79 -35.43
CA LEU A 65 32.04 12.42 -35.88
C LEU A 65 31.27 13.60 -36.50
N HIS A 66 31.88 14.79 -36.51
CA HIS A 66 31.26 16.04 -36.96
C HIS A 66 29.92 16.35 -36.27
N THR A 67 29.78 15.95 -35.00
CA THR A 67 28.60 16.24 -34.20
C THR A 67 28.85 17.41 -33.26
N GLN A 68 27.79 18.16 -32.97
CA GLN A 68 27.81 19.23 -31.98
C GLN A 68 26.50 19.20 -31.20
N VAL A 69 26.61 19.38 -29.89
CA VAL A 69 25.49 19.52 -28.99
C VAL A 69 25.66 20.84 -28.24
N VAL A 70 24.59 21.63 -28.19
CA VAL A 70 24.55 22.91 -27.47
C VAL A 70 23.39 22.87 -26.49
N TYR A 71 23.70 23.08 -25.22
CA TYR A 71 22.73 23.27 -24.15
C TYR A 71 22.79 24.70 -23.66
N ARG A 72 21.62 25.33 -23.48
CA ARG A 72 21.52 26.68 -22.94
C ARG A 72 20.42 26.75 -21.90
N LYS A 73 20.73 27.39 -20.77
CA LYS A 73 19.84 27.63 -19.65
C LYS A 73 19.40 29.09 -19.66
N THR A 74 18.10 29.32 -19.51
CA THR A 74 17.49 30.64 -19.43
C THR A 74 16.50 30.66 -18.27
N TRP A 75 16.67 31.58 -17.34
CA TRP A 75 15.70 31.81 -16.26
C TRP A 75 14.59 32.70 -16.78
N THR A 76 13.34 32.23 -16.71
CA THR A 76 12.15 33.01 -17.09
C THR A 76 11.49 33.65 -15.88
N SER A 77 11.66 33.09 -14.69
CA SER A 77 11.29 33.68 -13.40
C SER A 77 12.27 33.23 -12.30
N SER A 78 11.97 33.50 -11.02
CA SER A 78 12.82 33.05 -9.91
C SER A 78 12.98 31.53 -9.85
N ASP A 79 11.92 30.80 -10.20
CA ASP A 79 11.83 29.35 -10.04
C ASP A 79 11.54 28.65 -11.37
N ARG A 80 11.42 29.37 -12.50
CA ARG A 80 11.18 28.79 -13.83
C ARG A 80 12.42 28.90 -14.71
N VAL A 81 12.80 27.77 -15.29
CA VAL A 81 13.99 27.62 -16.13
C VAL A 81 13.61 26.92 -17.42
N ASP A 82 14.02 27.50 -18.54
CA ASP A 82 13.96 26.83 -19.83
C ASP A 82 15.35 26.31 -20.19
N LEU A 83 15.40 25.03 -20.56
CA LEU A 83 16.58 24.41 -21.14
C LEU A 83 16.37 24.27 -22.64
N HIS A 84 17.27 24.87 -23.41
CA HIS A 84 17.25 24.84 -24.87
C HIS A 84 18.32 23.88 -25.37
N THR A 85 17.97 23.09 -26.38
CA THR A 85 18.92 22.30 -27.18
C THR A 85 19.11 22.94 -28.56
N ASN A 86 20.18 22.59 -29.25
CA ASN A 86 20.37 23.01 -30.65
C ASN A 86 19.36 22.41 -31.64
N MET A 87 18.52 21.45 -31.23
CA MET A 87 17.44 20.90 -32.05
C MET A 87 16.17 21.76 -32.03
N GLY A 88 16.16 22.85 -31.27
CA GLY A 88 15.00 23.75 -31.12
C GLY A 88 14.05 23.33 -30.02
N ASP A 89 14.29 22.18 -29.37
CA ASP A 89 13.50 21.73 -28.23
C ASP A 89 13.73 22.63 -27.02
N VAL A 90 12.63 23.00 -26.37
CA VAL A 90 12.61 23.76 -25.11
C VAL A 90 12.00 22.88 -24.04
N GLN A 91 12.76 22.63 -22.98
CA GLN A 91 12.30 21.89 -21.82
C GLN A 91 12.08 22.87 -20.66
N PRO A 92 10.82 23.18 -20.30
CA PRO A 92 10.51 24.02 -19.16
C PRO A 92 10.59 23.21 -17.85
N TRP A 93 11.23 23.80 -16.85
CA TRP A 93 11.44 23.23 -15.52
C TRP A 93 11.04 24.23 -14.44
N HIS A 94 10.47 23.71 -13.35
CA HIS A 94 10.33 24.45 -12.09
C HIS A 94 11.42 24.01 -11.13
N VAL A 95 12.34 24.92 -10.80
CA VAL A 95 13.47 24.68 -9.90
C VAL A 95 13.26 25.49 -8.63
N HIS A 96 13.01 24.79 -7.52
CA HIS A 96 12.82 25.42 -6.23
C HIS A 96 13.86 24.96 -5.23
N GLY A 97 14.29 25.84 -4.32
CA GLY A 97 15.34 25.52 -3.38
C GLY A 97 15.35 26.39 -2.14
N VAL A 98 15.60 25.74 -1.01
CA VAL A 98 15.65 26.38 0.32
C VAL A 98 17.06 26.32 0.89
N SER A 99 17.40 27.34 1.68
CA SER A 99 18.58 27.33 2.53
C SER A 99 18.20 26.74 3.89
N VAL A 100 18.96 25.75 4.35
CA VAL A 100 18.72 25.05 5.60
C VAL A 100 19.93 25.28 6.51
N ASP A 101 19.65 25.60 7.78
CA ASP A 101 20.68 25.77 8.79
C ASP A 101 21.37 24.44 9.07
N VAL A 102 22.70 24.46 9.04
CA VAL A 102 23.51 23.26 9.25
C VAL A 102 23.61 22.99 10.76
N PRO A 103 23.35 21.75 11.22
CA PRO A 103 23.50 21.38 12.62
C PRO A 103 24.91 21.69 13.13
N ALA A 104 25.02 22.12 14.38
CA ALA A 104 26.30 22.51 15.00
C ALA A 104 27.39 21.44 14.86
N LEU A 105 27.02 20.17 14.83
CA LEU A 105 27.92 19.03 14.60
C LEU A 105 28.71 19.13 13.28
N PHE A 106 28.10 19.67 12.23
CA PHE A 106 28.68 19.77 10.88
C PHE A 106 29.13 21.17 10.51
N ALA A 107 28.73 22.20 11.28
CA ALA A 107 28.93 23.60 10.92
C ALA A 107 30.40 23.99 10.71
N SER A 108 31.33 23.36 11.44
CA SER A 108 32.78 23.59 11.32
C SER A 108 33.37 23.11 9.98
N ILE A 109 32.75 22.12 9.34
CA ILE A 109 33.25 21.50 8.09
C ILE A 109 32.41 21.94 6.88
N LYS A 110 31.09 22.03 7.05
CA LYS A 110 30.11 22.28 5.98
C LYS A 110 29.65 23.74 5.88
N GLY A 111 30.02 24.58 6.85
CA GLY A 111 29.55 25.96 6.96
C GLY A 111 28.22 26.09 7.71
N ALA A 112 27.74 27.33 7.86
CA ALA A 112 26.56 27.63 8.68
C ALA A 112 25.23 27.21 8.03
N SER A 113 25.16 27.15 6.70
CA SER A 113 23.94 26.82 5.96
C SER A 113 24.26 26.02 4.71
N THR A 114 23.32 25.19 4.27
CA THR A 114 23.40 24.40 3.04
C THR A 114 22.14 24.58 2.20
N ARG A 115 22.24 24.39 0.88
CA ARG A 115 21.11 24.50 -0.03
C ARG A 115 20.58 23.11 -0.40
N VAL A 116 19.25 22.97 -0.37
CA VAL A 116 18.52 21.78 -0.82
C VAL A 116 17.54 22.22 -1.90
N GLN A 117 17.54 21.56 -3.05
CA GLN A 117 16.76 21.98 -4.22
C GLN A 117 16.11 20.79 -4.92
N MET A 118 15.00 21.06 -5.60
CA MET A 118 14.37 20.11 -6.51
C MET A 118 14.02 20.78 -7.83
N ALA A 119 13.99 19.98 -8.90
CA ALA A 119 13.50 20.41 -10.20
C ALA A 119 12.41 19.48 -10.72
N PHE A 120 11.28 20.07 -11.11
CA PHE A 120 10.12 19.39 -11.67
C PHE A 120 10.02 19.72 -13.18
N PRO A 121 10.00 18.71 -14.07
CA PRO A 121 9.77 18.95 -15.48
C PRO A 121 8.30 19.34 -15.73
N LEU A 122 8.09 20.46 -16.41
CA LEU A 122 6.75 21.04 -16.64
C LEU A 122 6.13 20.59 -17.96
N SER A 123 6.94 20.07 -18.88
CA SER A 123 6.45 19.45 -20.12
C SER A 123 6.13 17.97 -19.89
N PHE A 124 4.98 17.53 -20.39
CA PHE A 124 4.58 16.14 -20.41
C PHE A 124 3.91 15.82 -21.75
N ASP A 125 4.44 14.83 -22.45
CA ASP A 125 4.05 14.43 -23.81
C ASP A 125 3.11 13.21 -23.82
N GLY A 126 2.58 12.79 -22.67
CA GLY A 126 1.75 11.59 -22.55
C GLY A 126 2.53 10.29 -22.36
N SER A 127 3.87 10.32 -22.48
CA SER A 127 4.71 9.12 -22.34
C SER A 127 4.93 8.74 -20.86
N SER A 128 5.79 7.75 -20.60
CA SER A 128 6.22 7.45 -19.22
C SER A 128 7.27 8.46 -18.79
N LEU A 129 7.09 9.13 -17.65
CA LEU A 129 8.11 10.03 -17.12
C LEU A 129 9.43 9.26 -16.90
N PRO A 130 10.56 9.70 -17.45
CA PRO A 130 11.83 9.01 -17.26
C PRO A 130 12.32 9.15 -15.81
N ASN A 131 13.11 8.18 -15.38
CA ASN A 131 13.83 8.25 -14.12
C ASN A 131 14.90 9.34 -14.19
N GLN A 132 14.88 10.26 -13.24
CA GLN A 132 15.82 11.37 -13.12
C GLN A 132 16.97 10.98 -12.18
N PRO A 133 18.20 11.46 -12.44
CA PRO A 133 19.31 11.25 -11.52
C PRO A 133 19.22 12.22 -10.33
N VAL A 134 19.83 11.82 -9.21
CA VAL A 134 20.09 12.70 -8.08
C VAL A 134 21.39 13.47 -8.34
N PHE A 135 21.43 14.73 -7.92
CA PHE A 135 22.52 15.66 -8.17
C PHE A 135 23.30 16.01 -6.90
N ALA A 136 24.61 16.07 -7.06
CA ALA A 136 25.56 16.70 -6.16
C ALA A 136 26.49 17.58 -7.00
N TYR A 137 25.98 18.75 -7.40
CA TYR A 137 26.48 19.61 -8.48
C TYR A 137 26.37 19.00 -9.89
N LEU A 138 26.79 17.75 -10.06
CA LEU A 138 26.63 16.94 -11.27
C LEU A 138 25.74 15.73 -10.99
N PRO A 139 25.14 15.13 -12.05
CA PRO A 139 24.42 13.87 -11.94
C PRO A 139 25.28 12.79 -11.26
N VAL A 140 24.67 12.03 -10.35
CA VAL A 140 25.30 10.89 -9.66
C VAL A 140 24.72 9.58 -10.21
N GLN A 141 23.51 9.23 -9.78
CA GLN A 141 22.78 8.04 -10.21
C GLN A 141 21.28 8.27 -10.05
N SER A 142 20.45 7.54 -10.79
CA SER A 142 19.01 7.51 -10.54
C SER A 142 18.64 6.48 -9.47
N TYR A 143 17.73 6.91 -8.58
CA TYR A 143 17.16 6.11 -7.49
C TYR A 143 15.65 5.86 -7.67
N GLY A 144 15.07 6.15 -8.84
CA GLY A 144 13.64 5.95 -9.12
C GLY A 144 12.79 7.22 -9.08
N PHE A 145 13.39 8.38 -8.80
CA PHE A 145 12.68 9.66 -8.83
C PHE A 145 12.34 10.10 -10.26
N LYS A 146 11.23 10.81 -10.43
CA LYS A 146 10.81 11.46 -11.69
C LYS A 146 11.05 12.97 -11.71
N CYS A 147 11.42 13.53 -10.56
CA CYS A 147 11.95 14.88 -10.40
C CYS A 147 13.44 14.79 -10.04
N ILE A 148 14.18 15.87 -10.22
CA ILE A 148 15.59 15.93 -9.85
C ILE A 148 15.73 16.44 -8.43
N LEU A 149 16.50 15.74 -7.60
CA LEU A 149 16.87 16.18 -6.26
C LEU A 149 18.32 16.66 -6.29
N GLN A 150 18.60 17.80 -5.68
CA GLN A 150 19.95 18.32 -5.54
C GLN A 150 20.23 18.75 -4.10
N ALA A 151 21.40 18.33 -3.60
CA ALA A 151 21.97 18.85 -2.36
C ALA A 151 23.50 18.65 -2.36
N ASN A 152 24.18 19.16 -1.33
CA ASN A 152 25.60 18.94 -1.11
C ASN A 152 25.87 17.56 -0.48
N PHE A 153 25.47 16.48 -1.16
CA PHE A 153 25.63 15.12 -0.65
C PHE A 153 27.11 14.70 -0.58
N ASP A 154 27.45 13.93 0.44
CA ASP A 154 28.71 13.19 0.51
C ASP A 154 28.67 11.97 -0.40
N LEU A 155 29.74 11.80 -1.18
CA LEU A 155 29.91 10.76 -2.18
C LEU A 155 31.20 9.97 -1.93
N PRO A 156 31.29 8.69 -2.34
CA PRO A 156 32.57 8.00 -2.46
C PRO A 156 33.42 8.65 -3.57
N SER A 157 34.72 8.37 -3.59
CA SER A 157 35.62 8.91 -4.63
C SER A 157 35.22 8.53 -6.06
N SER A 158 34.57 7.38 -6.24
CA SER A 158 34.00 6.92 -7.52
C SER A 158 32.80 7.75 -7.98
N ARG A 159 32.13 8.48 -7.08
CA ARG A 159 30.86 9.20 -7.31
C ARG A 159 29.75 8.32 -7.88
N GLU A 160 29.78 7.02 -7.59
CA GLU A 160 28.79 6.08 -8.13
C GLU A 160 27.50 6.00 -7.30
N ALA A 161 27.51 6.47 -6.05
CA ALA A 161 26.34 6.42 -5.17
C ALA A 161 26.34 7.52 -4.09
N ILE A 162 25.18 7.78 -3.49
CA ILE A 162 25.03 8.60 -2.29
C ILE A 162 25.39 7.76 -1.05
N LEU A 163 26.27 8.26 -0.20
CA LEU A 163 26.66 7.56 1.03
C LEU A 163 25.53 7.57 2.08
N ASP A 164 25.39 6.49 2.83
CA ASP A 164 24.50 6.45 4.00
C ASP A 164 25.24 6.91 5.26
N ASN A 165 25.34 8.23 5.43
CA ASN A 165 25.99 8.86 6.57
C ASN A 165 25.08 9.91 7.24
N GLU A 166 25.43 10.37 8.44
CA GLU A 166 24.60 11.30 9.21
C GLU A 166 24.33 12.63 8.49
N TRP A 167 25.31 13.12 7.72
CA TRP A 167 25.17 14.34 6.93
C TRP A 167 24.12 14.19 5.82
N ASN A 168 24.21 13.12 5.03
CA ASN A 168 23.24 12.83 3.98
C ASN A 168 21.87 12.54 4.58
N GLN A 169 21.78 11.79 5.68
CA GLN A 169 20.52 11.57 6.39
C GLN A 169 19.88 12.88 6.88
N PHE A 170 20.67 13.85 7.33
CA PHE A 170 20.18 15.18 7.65
C PHE A 170 19.58 15.90 6.43
N LEU A 171 20.27 15.87 5.27
CA LEU A 171 19.77 16.46 4.02
C LEU A 171 18.49 15.77 3.54
N LEU A 172 18.44 14.44 3.59
CA LEU A 172 17.29 13.63 3.18
C LEU A 172 16.00 14.01 3.92
N ARG A 173 16.09 14.40 5.20
CA ARG A 173 14.94 14.84 6.00
C ARG A 173 14.34 16.17 5.56
N GLN A 174 15.05 16.97 4.75
CA GLN A 174 14.58 18.27 4.27
C GLN A 174 13.68 18.15 3.03
N PHE A 175 13.88 17.11 2.23
CA PHE A 175 13.17 16.93 0.97
C PHE A 175 11.66 16.64 1.09
N PRO A 176 11.15 15.87 2.08
CA PRO A 176 9.74 15.49 2.09
C PRO A 176 8.78 16.68 2.10
N ARG A 177 8.99 17.65 3.00
CA ARG A 177 8.15 18.86 3.06
C ARG A 177 8.31 19.71 1.81
N LEU A 178 9.54 19.95 1.39
CA LEU A 178 9.84 20.71 0.18
C LEU A 178 9.15 20.10 -1.05
N PHE A 179 9.09 18.77 -1.15
CA PHE A 179 8.48 18.08 -2.29
C PHE A 179 6.97 18.26 -2.26
N VAL A 180 6.36 18.03 -1.10
CA VAL A 180 4.93 18.12 -0.89
C VAL A 180 4.42 19.54 -1.16
N ASP A 181 5.09 20.55 -0.59
CA ASP A 181 4.71 21.96 -0.74
C ASP A 181 4.74 22.38 -2.21
N GLN A 182 5.80 22.01 -2.94
CA GLN A 182 5.92 22.33 -4.35
C GLN A 182 4.95 21.52 -5.22
N LEU A 183 4.74 20.24 -4.92
CA LEU A 183 3.77 19.42 -5.66
C LEU A 183 2.36 19.99 -5.53
N VAL A 184 1.90 20.28 -4.31
CA VAL A 184 0.55 20.86 -4.08
C VAL A 184 0.39 22.21 -4.78
N GLN A 185 1.43 23.05 -4.76
CA GLN A 185 1.41 24.34 -5.43
C GLN A 185 1.33 24.22 -6.96
N LEU A 186 2.03 23.25 -7.55
CA LEU A 186 2.15 23.11 -9.01
C LEU A 186 1.04 22.27 -9.63
N LEU A 187 0.44 21.34 -8.90
CA LEU A 187 -0.58 20.42 -9.42
C LEU A 187 -1.75 21.10 -10.17
N PRO A 188 -2.33 22.23 -9.69
CA PRO A 188 -3.40 22.90 -10.41
C PRO A 188 -3.00 23.40 -11.82
N GLU A 189 -1.73 23.78 -12.00
CA GLU A 189 -1.18 24.24 -13.28
C GLU A 189 -0.66 23.05 -14.12
N PHE A 190 -0.13 22.02 -13.45
CA PHE A 190 0.51 20.85 -14.07
C PHE A 190 0.04 19.53 -13.43
N PRO A 191 -1.15 19.04 -13.79
CA PRO A 191 -1.73 17.84 -13.16
C PRO A 191 -0.87 16.57 -13.32
N HIS A 192 -0.07 16.48 -14.40
CA HIS A 192 0.79 15.32 -14.66
C HIS A 192 1.87 15.10 -13.61
N LEU A 193 2.20 16.13 -12.81
CA LEU A 193 3.18 16.03 -11.73
C LEU A 193 2.76 15.03 -10.64
N ILE A 194 1.48 14.64 -10.57
CA ILE A 194 1.00 13.58 -9.68
C ILE A 194 1.75 12.24 -9.90
N ARG A 195 2.28 12.03 -11.11
CA ARG A 195 3.09 10.84 -11.47
C ARG A 195 4.51 10.88 -10.90
N MET A 196 4.89 11.95 -10.22
CA MET A 196 6.21 12.10 -9.60
C MET A 196 6.26 11.63 -8.15
N ILE A 197 5.14 11.18 -7.59
CA ILE A 197 5.08 10.70 -6.21
C ILE A 197 6.07 9.53 -6.03
N PRO A 198 7.03 9.64 -5.09
CA PRO A 198 8.10 8.67 -4.93
C PRO A 198 7.65 7.40 -4.21
N VAL A 199 7.26 6.34 -4.95
CA VAL A 199 6.79 5.07 -4.35
C VAL A 199 7.75 3.89 -4.46
N ASP A 200 8.46 3.75 -5.59
CA ASP A 200 9.46 2.68 -5.79
C ASP A 200 10.88 3.28 -5.82
N ILE A 201 11.30 3.87 -4.71
CA ILE A 201 12.59 4.59 -4.59
C ILE A 201 13.66 3.70 -3.95
N ALA A 202 14.84 3.59 -4.56
CA ALA A 202 16.00 2.82 -4.10
C ALA A 202 16.75 3.44 -2.89
N PRO A 203 17.63 2.71 -2.15
CA PRO A 203 18.25 3.23 -0.92
C PRO A 203 19.36 4.20 -1.31
N PRO A 204 19.66 5.23 -0.50
CA PRO A 204 19.16 5.48 0.86
C PRO A 204 17.82 6.26 0.93
N PHE A 205 17.15 6.51 -0.19
CA PHE A 205 16.02 7.45 -0.28
C PHE A 205 14.64 6.88 0.07
N HIS A 206 14.51 5.57 0.30
CA HIS A 206 13.23 4.90 0.60
C HIS A 206 12.43 5.59 1.72
N LEU A 207 13.10 5.93 2.83
CA LEU A 207 12.46 6.54 3.99
C LEU A 207 11.92 7.94 3.67
N MET A 208 12.60 8.68 2.79
CA MET A 208 12.11 9.95 2.26
C MET A 208 10.82 9.72 1.45
N GLY A 209 10.79 8.71 0.57
CA GLY A 209 9.60 8.35 -0.20
C GLY A 209 8.41 8.04 0.70
N HIS A 210 8.60 7.20 1.72
CA HIS A 210 7.56 6.91 2.72
C HIS A 210 7.09 8.16 3.47
N ALA A 211 8.00 9.07 3.84
CA ALA A 211 7.63 10.32 4.49
C ALA A 211 6.80 11.23 3.58
N VAL A 212 7.16 11.34 2.29
CA VAL A 212 6.38 12.08 1.29
C VAL A 212 4.97 11.50 1.18
N VAL A 213 4.84 10.19 0.99
CA VAL A 213 3.53 9.54 0.86
C VAL A 213 2.65 9.80 2.08
N ARG A 214 3.20 9.69 3.31
CA ARG A 214 2.48 10.00 4.55
C ARG A 214 1.98 11.44 4.60
N LEU A 215 2.80 12.41 4.20
CA LEU A 215 2.40 13.82 4.19
C LEU A 215 1.30 14.12 3.16
N LEU A 216 1.25 13.35 2.06
CA LEU A 216 0.28 13.54 0.97
C LEU A 216 -1.13 13.02 1.29
N GLN A 217 -1.30 12.11 2.26
CA GLN A 217 -2.58 11.42 2.52
C GLN A 217 -3.76 12.35 2.90
N ASP A 218 -3.47 13.52 3.45
CA ASP A 218 -4.46 14.51 3.92
C ASP A 218 -4.59 15.72 3.00
N LEU A 219 -3.76 15.82 1.96
CA LEU A 219 -3.63 17.03 1.16
C LEU A 219 -4.52 17.01 -0.08
N PRO A 220 -5.01 18.17 -0.54
CA PRO A 220 -5.86 18.28 -1.72
C PRO A 220 -5.05 18.04 -3.00
N LEU A 221 -4.92 16.77 -3.40
CA LEU A 221 -4.04 16.34 -4.49
C LEU A 221 -4.79 15.79 -5.70
N ILE A 222 -6.00 15.28 -5.49
CA ILE A 222 -6.78 14.65 -6.54
C ILE A 222 -7.84 15.64 -7.01
N GLN A 223 -7.87 15.89 -8.31
CA GLN A 223 -8.92 16.73 -8.89
C GLN A 223 -10.24 15.95 -8.92
N ALA A 224 -11.25 16.46 -8.24
CA ALA A 224 -12.62 15.94 -8.28
C ALA A 224 -13.33 16.34 -9.57
N ALA A 225 -14.44 15.68 -9.90
CA ALA A 225 -15.32 16.02 -11.02
C ALA A 225 -15.85 17.46 -10.95
N SER A 226 -15.95 18.02 -9.74
CA SER A 226 -16.26 19.45 -9.52
C SER A 226 -15.15 20.42 -9.94
N GLY A 227 -13.96 19.90 -10.28
CA GLY A 227 -12.74 20.66 -10.54
C GLY A 227 -11.95 21.03 -9.28
N ALA A 228 -12.51 20.82 -8.09
CA ALA A 228 -11.84 21.08 -6.82
C ALA A 228 -10.79 20.01 -6.51
N TYR A 229 -9.64 20.42 -5.97
CA TYR A 229 -8.66 19.47 -5.45
C TYR A 229 -9.04 19.03 -4.05
N VAL A 230 -9.12 17.73 -3.83
CA VAL A 230 -9.55 17.11 -2.58
C VAL A 230 -8.57 16.00 -2.17
N ALA A 231 -8.61 15.63 -0.89
CA ALA A 231 -7.71 14.61 -0.38
C ALA A 231 -8.00 13.23 -1.01
N PRO A 232 -6.97 12.37 -1.23
CA PRO A 232 -7.16 11.04 -1.80
C PRO A 232 -8.21 10.19 -1.08
N ARG A 233 -8.39 10.40 0.23
CA ARG A 233 -9.41 9.70 1.03
C ARG A 233 -10.85 10.08 0.66
N HIS A 234 -11.08 11.20 -0.01
CA HIS A 234 -12.41 11.73 -0.33
C HIS A 234 -12.82 11.51 -1.78
N VAL A 235 -12.11 10.66 -2.56
CA VAL A 235 -12.38 10.47 -4.00
C VAL A 235 -12.64 9.02 -4.40
N LEU A 236 -13.45 8.83 -5.44
CA LEU A 236 -13.78 7.56 -6.08
C LEU A 236 -13.56 7.65 -7.60
N ASP A 237 -13.05 6.61 -8.23
CA ASP A 237 -12.83 6.58 -9.68
C ASP A 237 -14.13 6.24 -10.43
N GLN A 238 -14.46 6.98 -11.50
CA GLN A 238 -15.69 6.82 -12.28
C GLN A 238 -15.39 6.12 -13.61
N ILE A 239 -15.99 4.95 -13.85
CA ILE A 239 -15.60 4.07 -14.99
C ILE A 239 -16.62 4.05 -16.14
N GLU A 240 -17.89 4.36 -15.86
CA GLU A 240 -18.94 4.43 -16.90
C GLU A 240 -19.59 5.83 -16.91
N ALA A 241 -19.73 6.40 -18.11
CA ALA A 241 -20.29 7.74 -18.31
C ALA A 241 -21.77 7.85 -17.92
N ASP A 242 -22.49 6.72 -17.85
CA ASP A 242 -23.94 6.64 -17.62
C ASP A 242 -24.30 5.92 -16.31
N HIS A 243 -23.58 6.18 -15.22
CA HIS A 243 -23.99 5.68 -13.90
C HIS A 243 -25.10 6.58 -13.32
N PRO A 244 -26.20 6.04 -12.74
CA PRO A 244 -27.29 6.84 -12.15
C PRO A 244 -26.90 7.70 -10.93
N ILE A 245 -25.64 7.64 -10.47
CA ILE A 245 -25.17 8.29 -9.24
C ILE A 245 -24.47 9.60 -9.63
N SER A 246 -25.01 10.73 -9.20
CA SER A 246 -24.38 12.04 -9.37
C SER A 246 -23.36 12.32 -8.27
N ASP A 247 -22.34 13.14 -8.56
CA ASP A 247 -21.35 13.61 -7.57
C ASP A 247 -22.02 14.27 -6.35
N ALA A 248 -23.14 14.98 -6.58
CA ALA A 248 -23.92 15.61 -5.52
C ALA A 248 -24.54 14.58 -4.55
N LEU A 249 -25.03 13.46 -5.07
CA LEU A 249 -25.58 12.37 -4.26
C LEU A 249 -24.46 11.64 -3.49
N LEU A 250 -23.30 11.47 -4.13
CA LEU A 250 -22.09 10.88 -3.53
C LEU A 250 -21.59 11.70 -2.32
N TRP A 251 -21.56 13.02 -2.46
CA TRP A 251 -21.15 13.92 -1.38
C TRP A 251 -22.13 13.90 -0.21
N GLN A 252 -23.44 13.96 -0.49
CA GLN A 252 -24.49 13.98 0.55
C GLN A 252 -24.51 12.70 1.38
N SER A 253 -24.31 11.54 0.73
CA SER A 253 -24.47 10.25 1.39
C SER A 253 -23.18 9.73 2.03
N CYS A 254 -22.00 10.03 1.45
CA CYS A 254 -20.74 9.42 1.89
C CYS A 254 -19.55 10.39 1.97
N GLN A 255 -19.76 11.70 1.73
CA GLN A 255 -18.70 12.71 1.71
C GLN A 255 -17.53 12.33 0.79
N LYS A 256 -17.85 11.76 -0.37
CA LYS A 256 -16.89 11.44 -1.43
C LYS A 256 -17.22 12.24 -2.69
N HIS A 257 -16.22 12.40 -3.55
CA HIS A 257 -16.33 12.95 -4.91
C HIS A 257 -15.86 11.95 -5.95
N PHE A 258 -16.33 12.07 -7.20
CA PHE A 258 -15.71 11.36 -8.32
C PHE A 258 -14.39 12.03 -8.72
N ILE A 259 -13.43 11.25 -9.20
CA ILE A 259 -12.19 11.76 -9.81
C ILE A 259 -12.54 12.40 -11.16
N HIS A 260 -11.92 13.54 -11.46
CA HIS A 260 -12.09 14.20 -12.74
C HIS A 260 -11.65 13.28 -13.89
N PRO A 261 -12.45 13.14 -14.97
CA PRO A 261 -12.19 12.17 -16.03
C PRO A 261 -10.87 12.40 -16.77
N GLU A 262 -10.40 13.64 -16.86
CA GLU A 262 -9.09 13.97 -17.45
C GLU A 262 -7.92 13.75 -16.49
N PHE A 263 -8.18 13.70 -15.18
CA PHE A 263 -7.18 13.48 -14.14
C PHE A 263 -6.95 11.99 -13.86
N ALA A 264 -8.01 11.17 -13.93
CA ALA A 264 -7.96 9.73 -13.66
C ALA A 264 -6.86 8.99 -14.47
N PRO A 265 -6.64 9.25 -15.78
CA PRO A 265 -5.57 8.60 -16.56
C PRO A 265 -4.16 8.91 -16.06
N LEU A 266 -3.96 10.01 -15.33
CA LEU A 266 -2.66 10.41 -14.79
C LEU A 266 -2.28 9.56 -13.56
N LEU A 267 -3.25 8.97 -12.87
CA LEU A 267 -3.04 8.09 -11.72
C LEU A 267 -2.57 6.70 -12.18
N SER A 268 -1.27 6.58 -12.49
CA SER A 268 -0.70 5.30 -12.95
C SER A 268 -0.82 4.18 -11.90
N PRO A 269 -1.04 2.90 -12.31
CA PRO A 269 -1.30 1.78 -11.39
C PRO A 269 -0.12 1.33 -10.51
N GLN A 270 1.05 1.95 -10.63
CA GLN A 270 2.28 1.57 -9.91
C GLN A 270 2.61 2.51 -8.73
N SER A 271 2.01 3.69 -8.64
CA SER A 271 2.60 4.84 -7.93
C SER A 271 2.09 5.09 -6.51
N LEU A 272 1.34 4.21 -5.84
CA LEU A 272 0.68 4.60 -4.58
C LEU A 272 0.51 3.49 -3.52
N LYS A 273 1.47 2.61 -3.24
CA LYS A 273 1.28 1.62 -2.15
C LYS A 273 1.13 2.31 -0.77
N SER A 274 0.09 1.94 -0.04
CA SER A 274 -0.37 2.55 1.20
C SER A 274 0.19 1.88 2.44
N VAL A 275 0.17 2.65 3.52
CA VAL A 275 0.56 2.25 4.87
C VAL A 275 -0.64 2.52 5.79
N GLU A 276 -1.03 1.46 6.48
CA GLU A 276 -2.02 1.30 7.56
C GLU A 276 -3.49 1.43 7.16
N ASP A 277 -4.17 0.29 7.25
CA ASP A 277 -5.45 -0.04 6.64
C ASP A 277 -6.58 0.01 7.67
N SER A 278 -7.65 0.77 7.41
CA SER A 278 -8.85 0.74 8.26
C SER A 278 -10.17 0.67 7.51
N LEU A 279 -10.17 0.71 6.17
CA LEU A 279 -11.37 0.76 5.33
C LEU A 279 -11.51 -0.51 4.49
N PHE A 280 -12.71 -1.08 4.44
CA PHE A 280 -13.00 -2.39 3.85
C PHE A 280 -14.14 -2.30 2.84
N TYR A 281 -14.10 -3.03 1.73
CA TYR A 281 -15.27 -3.21 0.84
C TYR A 281 -15.74 -4.67 0.81
N PRO A 282 -17.04 -4.93 1.02
CA PRO A 282 -17.60 -6.28 1.07
C PRO A 282 -17.99 -6.75 -0.33
N LEU A 283 -17.26 -7.73 -0.88
CA LEU A 283 -17.67 -8.38 -2.13
C LEU A 283 -18.64 -9.54 -1.91
N ASP A 284 -18.58 -10.16 -0.73
CA ASP A 284 -19.15 -11.49 -0.52
C ASP A 284 -20.06 -11.58 0.73
N VAL A 285 -20.26 -10.47 1.47
CA VAL A 285 -20.89 -10.52 2.80
C VAL A 285 -22.06 -9.54 2.89
N VAL A 286 -23.27 -10.09 3.04
CA VAL A 286 -24.54 -9.33 2.99
C VAL A 286 -25.04 -8.92 4.37
N ASP A 287 -24.67 -9.64 5.44
CA ASP A 287 -25.12 -9.37 6.81
C ASP A 287 -23.99 -9.59 7.83
N VAL A 288 -23.30 -8.50 8.18
CA VAL A 288 -22.19 -8.51 9.17
C VAL A 288 -22.69 -8.04 10.53
N PRO A 289 -22.50 -8.82 11.61
CA PRO A 289 -22.70 -8.34 12.97
C PRO A 289 -21.77 -7.16 13.24
N PHE A 290 -22.30 -6.07 13.80
CA PHE A 290 -21.53 -4.86 14.14
C PHE A 290 -20.96 -4.13 12.91
N ALA A 291 -21.64 -4.20 11.75
CA ALA A 291 -21.25 -3.47 10.55
C ALA A 291 -20.98 -1.97 10.79
N ASP A 292 -21.72 -1.35 11.70
CA ASP A 292 -21.58 0.07 12.07
C ASP A 292 -20.24 0.40 12.76
N GLU A 293 -19.59 -0.57 13.39
CA GLU A 293 -18.28 -0.41 14.04
C GLU A 293 -17.10 -0.63 13.08
N LEU A 294 -17.40 -1.07 11.86
CA LEU A 294 -16.42 -1.34 10.81
C LEU A 294 -16.46 -0.17 9.82
N ASN A 295 -15.29 0.34 9.38
CA ASN A 295 -15.28 1.34 8.31
C ASN A 295 -15.49 0.64 6.95
N ILE A 296 -16.73 0.19 6.70
CA ILE A 296 -17.13 -0.55 5.50
C ILE A 296 -17.63 0.43 4.44
N LEU A 297 -17.16 0.25 3.20
CA LEU A 297 -17.72 0.90 2.01
C LEU A 297 -19.13 0.39 1.77
N HIS A 298 -20.10 1.31 1.77
CA HIS A 298 -21.51 0.97 1.73
C HIS A 298 -21.86 0.18 0.45
N PRO A 299 -22.72 -0.87 0.53
CA PRO A 299 -22.99 -1.80 -0.57
C PRO A 299 -23.38 -1.17 -1.90
N GLU A 300 -24.15 -0.08 -1.85
CA GLU A 300 -24.59 0.65 -3.06
C GLU A 300 -23.44 1.24 -3.89
N TYR A 301 -22.27 1.48 -3.28
CA TYR A 301 -21.08 1.98 -3.98
C TYR A 301 -20.20 0.86 -4.52
N ILE A 302 -20.44 -0.39 -4.13
CA ILE A 302 -19.62 -1.55 -4.52
C ILE A 302 -19.89 -1.94 -5.97
N HIS A 303 -21.13 -1.79 -6.42
CA HIS A 303 -21.53 -2.05 -7.80
C HIS A 303 -20.85 -1.09 -8.80
N ALA A 304 -20.31 0.04 -8.34
CA ALA A 304 -19.56 0.99 -9.15
C ALA A 304 -18.05 0.68 -9.22
N LEU A 305 -17.53 -0.28 -8.46
CA LEU A 305 -16.09 -0.58 -8.36
C LEU A 305 -15.64 -1.62 -9.39
N ALA A 306 -14.70 -1.26 -10.28
CA ALA A 306 -14.17 -2.17 -11.30
C ALA A 306 -12.84 -2.86 -10.88
N PRO A 307 -12.32 -3.82 -11.68
CA PRO A 307 -11.08 -4.56 -11.39
C PRO A 307 -9.79 -3.72 -11.32
N LYS A 308 -9.78 -2.53 -11.93
CA LYS A 308 -8.65 -1.59 -11.86
C LYS A 308 -8.72 -0.75 -10.58
N THR A 309 -9.93 -0.39 -10.15
CA THR A 309 -10.22 0.32 -8.90
C THR A 309 -9.88 -0.56 -7.70
N THR A 310 -10.21 -1.86 -7.69
CA THR A 310 -9.81 -2.77 -6.60
C THR A 310 -8.29 -2.83 -6.41
N ARG A 311 -7.51 -2.79 -7.50
CA ARG A 311 -6.04 -2.72 -7.42
C ARG A 311 -5.57 -1.38 -6.85
N PHE A 312 -6.21 -0.27 -7.24
CA PHE A 312 -5.95 1.06 -6.69
C PHE A 312 -6.34 1.19 -5.21
N LEU A 313 -7.48 0.61 -4.81
CA LEU A 313 -7.97 0.54 -3.44
C LEU A 313 -7.01 -0.27 -2.56
N HIS A 314 -6.56 -1.44 -3.02
CA HIS A 314 -5.50 -2.21 -2.36
C HIS A 314 -4.21 -1.40 -2.20
N VAL A 315 -3.87 -0.64 -3.23
CA VAL A 315 -2.74 0.26 -3.26
C VAL A 315 -2.96 1.40 -2.25
N LEU A 316 -4.17 1.94 -2.09
CA LEU A 316 -4.54 2.94 -1.06
C LEU A 316 -4.78 2.39 0.36
N GLY A 317 -4.61 1.08 0.59
CA GLY A 317 -4.74 0.46 1.92
C GLY A 317 -6.18 0.11 2.28
N ILE A 318 -7.03 0.01 1.27
CA ILE A 318 -8.41 -0.44 1.37
C ILE A 318 -8.41 -1.93 1.00
N LYS A 319 -8.76 -2.77 1.96
CA LYS A 319 -8.71 -4.23 1.77
C LYS A 319 -10.03 -4.78 1.26
N GLN A 320 -9.92 -5.78 0.41
CA GLN A 320 -11.04 -6.70 0.20
C GLN A 320 -11.33 -7.41 1.52
N LEU A 321 -12.58 -7.31 1.98
CA LEU A 321 -13.02 -8.00 3.17
C LEU A 321 -13.51 -9.39 2.77
N THR A 322 -12.68 -10.40 3.00
CA THR A 322 -13.17 -11.79 2.94
C THR A 322 -13.84 -12.15 4.25
N THR A 323 -14.75 -13.12 4.21
CA THR A 323 -15.46 -13.60 5.41
C THR A 323 -14.51 -14.13 6.49
N HIS A 324 -13.35 -14.69 6.10
CA HIS A 324 -12.32 -15.14 7.04
C HIS A 324 -11.50 -13.98 7.63
N ASP A 325 -11.11 -13.00 6.81
CA ASP A 325 -10.38 -11.81 7.29
C ASP A 325 -11.24 -11.01 8.28
N MET A 326 -12.54 -10.91 8.00
CA MET A 326 -13.50 -10.27 8.88
C MET A 326 -13.59 -10.95 10.25
N LEU A 327 -13.66 -12.29 10.27
CA LEU A 327 -13.65 -13.04 11.52
C LEU A 327 -12.35 -12.82 12.29
N GLN A 328 -11.21 -13.01 11.64
CA GLN A 328 -9.90 -12.99 12.29
C GLN A 328 -9.49 -11.61 12.80
N PHE A 329 -9.68 -10.56 12.00
CA PHE A 329 -9.12 -9.23 12.27
C PHE A 329 -10.12 -8.24 12.85
N HIS A 330 -11.42 -8.54 12.83
CA HIS A 330 -12.45 -7.61 13.28
C HIS A 330 -13.40 -8.21 14.30
N LEU A 331 -14.21 -9.19 13.89
CA LEU A 331 -15.29 -9.71 14.73
C LEU A 331 -14.75 -10.39 16.00
N LEU A 332 -13.75 -11.28 15.89
CA LEU A 332 -13.20 -11.97 17.06
C LEU A 332 -12.44 -11.04 18.01
N PRO A 333 -11.58 -10.10 17.54
CA PRO A 333 -10.97 -9.09 18.40
C PRO A 333 -11.98 -8.19 19.13
N LEU A 334 -13.05 -7.75 18.45
CA LEU A 334 -14.11 -6.92 19.06
C LEU A 334 -14.83 -7.68 20.17
N VAL A 335 -15.22 -8.92 19.87
CA VAL A 335 -15.95 -9.81 20.80
C VAL A 335 -15.07 -10.25 21.97
N ALA A 336 -13.75 -10.26 21.81
CA ALA A 336 -12.80 -10.51 22.90
C ALA A 336 -12.65 -9.34 23.88
N THR A 337 -13.12 -8.13 23.55
CA THR A 337 -13.03 -6.96 24.45
C THR A 337 -14.04 -7.04 25.60
N SER A 338 -13.76 -6.35 26.72
CA SER A 338 -14.61 -6.38 27.91
C SER A 338 -15.89 -5.53 27.80
N LYS A 339 -16.18 -4.95 26.62
CA LYS A 339 -17.32 -4.03 26.42
C LYS A 339 -18.55 -4.71 25.80
N THR A 340 -18.44 -5.98 25.41
CA THR A 340 -19.49 -6.73 24.71
C THR A 340 -20.51 -7.36 25.66
N THR A 341 -21.75 -7.47 25.21
CA THR A 341 -22.88 -8.05 25.94
C THR A 341 -23.10 -9.52 25.58
N GLU A 342 -23.93 -10.24 26.37
CA GLU A 342 -24.41 -11.59 26.03
C GLU A 342 -24.99 -11.65 24.61
N HIS A 343 -25.77 -10.64 24.24
CA HIS A 343 -26.42 -10.57 22.93
C HIS A 343 -25.39 -10.45 21.79
N ASP A 344 -24.28 -9.76 22.04
CA ASP A 344 -23.21 -9.57 21.06
C ASP A 344 -22.44 -10.87 20.82
N HIS A 345 -22.16 -11.60 21.89
CA HIS A 345 -21.56 -12.94 21.81
C HIS A 345 -22.47 -13.95 21.08
N ALA A 346 -23.79 -13.88 21.30
CA ALA A 346 -24.75 -14.73 20.60
C ALA A 346 -24.78 -14.43 19.08
N LYS A 347 -24.77 -13.15 18.68
CA LYS A 347 -24.68 -12.73 17.27
C LYS A 347 -23.37 -13.18 16.62
N ALA A 348 -22.26 -12.99 17.32
CA ALA A 348 -20.94 -13.41 16.86
C ALA A 348 -20.85 -14.93 16.65
N LEU A 349 -21.43 -15.71 17.57
CA LEU A 349 -21.49 -17.17 17.47
C LEU A 349 -22.35 -17.61 16.28
N ALA A 350 -23.54 -17.05 16.13
CA ALA A 350 -24.45 -17.35 15.02
C ALA A 350 -23.80 -17.05 13.66
N PHE A 351 -23.08 -15.93 13.56
CA PHE A 351 -22.34 -15.58 12.37
C PHE A 351 -21.18 -16.56 12.09
N CYS A 352 -20.37 -16.91 13.09
CA CYS A 352 -19.30 -17.91 12.92
C CYS A 352 -19.84 -19.26 12.42
N MET A 353 -21.00 -19.68 12.93
CA MET A 353 -21.68 -20.91 12.49
C MET A 353 -22.11 -20.81 11.03
N HIS A 354 -22.75 -19.70 10.65
CA HIS A 354 -23.19 -19.48 9.27
C HIS A 354 -22.04 -19.57 8.28
N VAL A 355 -20.92 -18.89 8.57
CA VAL A 355 -19.72 -18.91 7.73
C VAL A 355 -19.13 -20.32 7.61
N HIS A 356 -19.09 -21.08 8.70
CA HIS A 356 -18.54 -22.44 8.71
C HIS A 356 -19.36 -23.43 7.86
N ILE A 357 -20.68 -23.22 7.75
CA ILE A 357 -21.57 -24.05 6.92
C ILE A 357 -21.26 -23.82 5.44
N GLU A 358 -21.13 -22.56 5.03
CA GLU A 358 -20.86 -22.23 3.63
C GLU A 358 -19.43 -22.63 3.24
N ARG A 359 -18.46 -22.38 4.12
CA ARG A 359 -17.05 -22.77 3.96
C ARG A 359 -16.43 -23.17 5.30
N PRO A 360 -16.00 -24.43 5.46
CA PRO A 360 -15.38 -24.90 6.70
C PRO A 360 -14.21 -24.02 7.13
N LEU A 361 -14.29 -23.48 8.35
CA LEU A 361 -13.25 -22.63 8.92
C LEU A 361 -11.95 -23.44 9.15
N PRO A 362 -10.78 -22.86 8.86
CA PRO A 362 -9.50 -23.52 9.11
C PRO A 362 -9.19 -23.60 10.61
N THR A 363 -8.40 -24.61 11.02
CA THR A 363 -8.07 -24.89 12.43
C THR A 363 -7.55 -23.68 13.24
N PRO A 364 -6.68 -22.80 12.71
CA PRO A 364 -6.24 -21.61 13.44
C PRO A 364 -7.38 -20.65 13.78
N LEU A 365 -8.34 -20.50 12.86
CA LEU A 365 -9.47 -19.59 13.01
C LEU A 365 -10.50 -20.18 13.99
N LEU A 366 -10.73 -21.50 13.94
CA LEU A 366 -11.52 -22.22 14.95
C LEU A 366 -10.93 -22.07 16.37
N HIS A 367 -9.59 -22.04 16.49
CA HIS A 367 -8.94 -21.79 17.78
C HIS A 367 -9.16 -20.36 18.27
N LEU A 368 -9.06 -19.36 17.38
CA LEU A 368 -9.36 -17.96 17.69
C LEU A 368 -10.82 -17.75 18.11
N VAL A 369 -11.77 -18.40 17.43
CA VAL A 369 -13.18 -18.42 17.82
C VAL A 369 -13.34 -18.96 19.23
N ARG A 370 -12.68 -20.08 19.53
CA ARG A 370 -12.73 -20.72 20.85
C ARG A 370 -12.21 -19.81 21.97
N GLN A 371 -11.20 -19.00 21.70
CA GLN A 371 -10.63 -18.08 22.70
C GLN A 371 -11.45 -16.80 22.88
N SER A 372 -12.09 -16.33 21.82
CA SER A 372 -12.68 -14.99 21.77
C SER A 372 -14.18 -14.98 22.09
N VAL A 373 -14.91 -15.99 21.61
CA VAL A 373 -16.36 -16.08 21.80
C VAL A 373 -16.68 -16.72 23.15
N ARG A 374 -17.63 -16.12 23.85
CA ARG A 374 -18.18 -16.61 25.13
C ARG A 374 -19.62 -17.04 24.94
N VAL A 375 -20.07 -17.95 25.79
CA VAL A 375 -21.44 -18.46 25.81
C VAL A 375 -21.99 -18.40 27.22
N VAL A 376 -23.31 -18.19 27.29
CA VAL A 376 -24.01 -18.14 28.56
C VAL A 376 -24.28 -19.54 29.05
N THR A 377 -23.95 -19.79 30.30
CA THR A 377 -24.17 -21.07 30.95
C THR A 377 -25.56 -21.15 31.56
N ALA A 378 -26.00 -22.33 31.98
CA ALA A 378 -27.22 -22.55 32.73
C ALA A 378 -27.22 -21.83 34.09
N SER A 379 -26.05 -21.46 34.61
CA SER A 379 -25.91 -20.59 35.79
C SER A 379 -26.08 -19.10 35.49
N GLY A 380 -26.22 -18.72 34.20
CA GLY A 380 -26.32 -17.33 33.75
C GLY A 380 -24.97 -16.64 33.58
N ASP A 381 -23.86 -17.38 33.65
CA ASP A 381 -22.51 -16.83 33.54
C ASP A 381 -22.02 -16.80 32.09
N LEU A 382 -21.38 -15.71 31.68
CA LEU A 382 -20.79 -15.58 30.34
C LEU A 382 -19.36 -16.18 30.33
N THR A 383 -19.23 -17.41 29.83
CA THR A 383 -17.98 -18.20 29.89
C THR A 383 -17.33 -18.40 28.52
N PRO A 384 -15.99 -18.32 28.39
CA PRO A 384 -15.29 -18.59 27.12
C PRO A 384 -15.47 -20.03 26.63
N LEU A 385 -15.54 -20.24 25.31
CA LEU A 385 -15.56 -21.58 24.71
C LEU A 385 -14.26 -22.38 24.97
N SER A 386 -13.18 -21.69 25.35
CA SER A 386 -11.92 -22.32 25.75
C SER A 386 -11.98 -22.98 27.14
N THR A 387 -13.04 -22.73 27.92
CA THR A 387 -13.15 -23.25 29.29
C THR A 387 -13.16 -24.78 29.28
N PRO A 388 -12.30 -25.45 30.07
CA PRO A 388 -12.35 -26.90 30.20
C PRO A 388 -13.68 -27.33 30.84
N HIS A 389 -14.22 -28.47 30.40
CA HIS A 389 -15.49 -29.06 30.89
C HIS A 389 -16.78 -28.29 30.52
N LEU A 390 -16.70 -27.29 29.63
CA LEU A 390 -17.88 -26.67 29.04
C LEU A 390 -18.61 -27.68 28.14
N SER A 391 -19.89 -27.90 28.42
CA SER A 391 -20.68 -28.97 27.79
C SER A 391 -21.95 -28.41 27.15
N LEU A 392 -22.31 -28.92 25.98
CA LEU A 392 -23.52 -28.55 25.25
C LEU A 392 -24.56 -29.65 25.41
N GLU A 393 -25.75 -29.28 25.88
CA GLU A 393 -26.84 -30.18 26.16
C GLU A 393 -27.91 -30.08 25.06
N PRO A 394 -28.44 -31.19 24.53
CA PRO A 394 -29.64 -31.16 23.68
C PRO A 394 -30.81 -30.57 24.48
N PRO A 395 -31.76 -29.85 23.85
CA PRO A 395 -32.88 -29.19 24.53
C PRO A 395 -33.81 -30.13 25.34
N GLU A 396 -33.58 -31.45 25.30
CA GLU A 396 -34.35 -32.48 25.99
C GLU A 396 -33.72 -32.97 27.30
N PHE A 397 -32.50 -32.56 27.65
CA PHE A 397 -31.83 -32.92 28.90
C PHE A 397 -31.59 -31.68 29.77
N ALA A 398 -31.62 -31.85 31.08
CA ALA A 398 -31.15 -30.85 32.05
C ALA A 398 -30.30 -31.55 33.13
N PHE A 399 -28.98 -31.51 32.99
CA PHE A 399 -28.04 -32.03 33.99
C PHE A 399 -27.62 -30.92 34.96
N SER A 400 -27.94 -31.08 36.25
CA SER A 400 -27.72 -30.07 37.30
C SER A 400 -26.27 -29.92 37.77
N ALA A 401 -25.34 -30.76 37.27
CA ALA A 401 -23.98 -30.88 37.80
C ALA A 401 -22.87 -30.37 36.87
N LEU A 402 -23.22 -29.87 35.68
CA LEU A 402 -22.27 -29.41 34.67
C LEU A 402 -22.50 -27.94 34.31
N THR A 403 -21.43 -27.26 33.90
CA THR A 403 -21.51 -25.93 33.30
C THR A 403 -22.07 -26.07 31.88
N VAL A 404 -23.40 -26.11 31.78
CA VAL A 404 -24.16 -26.35 30.54
C VAL A 404 -24.36 -25.04 29.78
N VAL A 405 -24.22 -25.01 28.45
CA VAL A 405 -24.56 -23.83 27.62
C VAL A 405 -26.09 -23.68 27.50
N ALA A 406 -26.61 -22.48 27.75
CA ALA A 406 -28.05 -22.20 27.73
C ALA A 406 -28.68 -22.45 26.34
N ALA A 407 -29.81 -23.15 26.33
CA ALA A 407 -30.55 -23.56 25.12
C ALA A 407 -30.96 -22.39 24.19
N THR A 408 -31.00 -21.16 24.71
CA THR A 408 -31.29 -19.93 23.95
C THR A 408 -30.15 -19.49 23.03
N SER A 409 -28.94 -20.05 23.19
CA SER A 409 -27.73 -19.63 22.45
C SER A 409 -27.28 -20.62 21.36
N VAL A 410 -27.92 -21.79 21.25
CA VAL A 410 -27.48 -22.87 20.36
C VAL A 410 -28.65 -23.30 19.49
N VAL A 411 -28.54 -22.99 18.19
CA VAL A 411 -29.51 -23.43 17.18
C VAL A 411 -29.49 -24.95 17.11
N SER A 412 -30.61 -25.61 17.38
CA SER A 412 -30.79 -27.04 17.21
C SER A 412 -30.78 -27.41 15.71
N SER A 413 -29.59 -27.52 15.10
CA SER A 413 -29.41 -27.90 13.69
C SER A 413 -28.17 -28.78 13.48
N SER A 414 -28.15 -29.59 12.42
CA SER A 414 -26.96 -30.36 12.01
C SER A 414 -25.73 -29.48 11.82
N SER A 415 -25.97 -28.24 11.41
CA SER A 415 -24.98 -27.19 11.23
C SER A 415 -24.28 -26.79 12.53
N ALA A 416 -25.06 -26.66 13.62
CA ALA A 416 -24.49 -26.38 14.93
C ALA A 416 -23.61 -27.53 15.40
N PHE A 417 -24.08 -28.76 15.22
CA PHE A 417 -23.30 -29.94 15.57
C PHE A 417 -21.94 -30.00 14.85
N SER A 418 -21.94 -29.77 13.53
CA SER A 418 -20.70 -29.75 12.72
C SER A 418 -19.71 -28.70 13.19
N PHE A 419 -20.18 -27.46 13.37
CA PHE A 419 -19.34 -26.34 13.83
C PHE A 419 -18.78 -26.59 15.23
N LEU A 420 -19.61 -27.05 16.16
CA LEU A 420 -19.21 -27.29 17.56
C LEU A 420 -18.16 -28.40 17.67
N GLN A 421 -18.31 -29.45 16.86
CA GLN A 421 -17.32 -30.50 16.74
C GLN A 421 -16.00 -29.98 16.14
N ALA A 422 -16.07 -29.11 15.13
CA ALA A 422 -14.89 -28.47 14.54
C ALA A 422 -14.14 -27.56 15.53
N VAL A 423 -14.86 -26.82 16.39
CA VAL A 423 -14.29 -26.01 17.48
C VAL A 423 -13.72 -26.89 18.62
N GLY A 424 -14.01 -28.20 18.59
CA GLY A 424 -13.52 -29.17 19.57
C GLY A 424 -14.23 -29.07 20.92
N LEU A 425 -15.47 -28.60 20.93
CA LEU A 425 -16.32 -28.66 22.11
C LEU A 425 -16.91 -30.07 22.22
N PRO A 426 -16.83 -30.72 23.39
CA PRO A 426 -17.45 -32.01 23.58
C PRO A 426 -18.98 -31.84 23.52
N VAL A 427 -19.57 -32.27 22.41
CA VAL A 427 -21.03 -32.39 22.30
C VAL A 427 -21.44 -33.70 22.96
N PHE A 428 -22.26 -33.63 24.01
CA PHE A 428 -22.79 -34.84 24.63
C PHE A 428 -23.95 -35.39 23.79
N MET A 429 -23.65 -36.38 22.96
CA MET A 429 -24.66 -37.37 22.56
C MET A 429 -24.51 -38.57 23.48
N SER A 430 -25.48 -38.79 24.38
CA SER A 430 -25.49 -40.01 25.20
C SER A 430 -25.77 -41.21 24.29
N LEU A 431 -24.71 -41.92 23.89
CA LEU A 431 -24.80 -43.15 23.11
C LEU A 431 -25.35 -44.34 23.92
N HIS A 432 -25.56 -44.14 25.22
CA HIS A 432 -26.20 -45.09 26.12
C HIS A 432 -27.59 -44.57 26.49
N SER A 433 -28.62 -45.22 25.97
CA SER A 433 -30.01 -45.01 26.38
C SER A 433 -30.66 -46.36 26.70
N PRO A 434 -31.35 -46.49 27.84
CA PRO A 434 -32.03 -47.74 28.20
C PRO A 434 -33.12 -48.17 27.19
N ASP A 435 -33.64 -47.22 26.41
CA ASP A 435 -34.75 -47.45 25.46
C ASP A 435 -34.27 -47.71 24.02
N GLY A 436 -32.96 -47.86 23.78
CA GLY A 436 -32.44 -48.17 22.44
C GLY A 436 -32.62 -47.04 21.41
N VAL A 437 -32.90 -45.82 21.87
CA VAL A 437 -32.95 -44.61 21.04
C VAL A 437 -31.90 -43.63 21.57
N VAL A 438 -30.91 -43.30 20.74
CA VAL A 438 -29.94 -42.24 21.05
C VAL A 438 -30.65 -40.89 20.95
N PRO A 439 -30.83 -40.15 22.04
CA PRO A 439 -31.56 -38.89 22.02
C PRO A 439 -30.87 -37.85 21.12
N GLY A 440 -31.65 -37.09 20.34
CA GLY A 440 -31.14 -36.09 19.40
C GLY A 440 -30.59 -36.66 18.07
N LEU A 441 -30.15 -37.92 18.04
CA LEU A 441 -29.65 -38.56 16.81
C LEU A 441 -30.71 -38.64 15.69
N PRO A 442 -31.99 -38.99 15.94
CA PRO A 442 -33.02 -38.98 14.90
C PRO A 442 -33.27 -37.59 14.31
N PHE A 443 -33.23 -36.54 15.15
CA PHE A 443 -33.40 -35.16 14.70
C PHE A 443 -32.23 -34.71 13.83
N LEU A 444 -31.00 -35.05 14.24
CA LEU A 444 -29.78 -34.72 13.54
C LEU A 444 -29.70 -35.46 12.18
N LEU A 445 -30.05 -36.74 12.15
CA LEU A 445 -30.16 -37.54 10.92
C LEU A 445 -31.24 -36.98 9.98
N THR A 446 -32.41 -36.62 10.53
CA THR A 446 -33.48 -36.00 9.73
C THR A 446 -32.99 -34.68 9.13
N SER A 447 -32.35 -33.82 9.93
CA SER A 447 -31.76 -32.56 9.44
C SER A 447 -30.71 -32.77 8.35
N ILE A 448 -29.82 -33.76 8.50
CA ILE A 448 -28.79 -34.10 7.50
C ILE A 448 -29.45 -34.56 6.20
N VAL A 449 -30.44 -35.45 6.28
CA VAL A 449 -31.11 -36.02 5.11
C VAL A 449 -31.96 -34.97 4.39
N THR A 450 -32.70 -34.15 5.14
CA THR A 450 -33.55 -33.08 4.58
C THR A 450 -32.71 -32.00 3.89
N ASN A 451 -31.58 -31.60 4.47
CA ASN A 451 -30.74 -30.52 3.94
C ASN A 451 -29.58 -30.99 3.05
N GLN A 452 -29.41 -32.31 2.85
CA GLN A 452 -28.25 -32.91 2.17
C GLN A 452 -26.91 -32.40 2.72
N ASP A 453 -26.81 -32.28 4.05
CA ASP A 453 -25.70 -31.64 4.76
C ASP A 453 -24.49 -32.60 4.90
N ILE A 454 -23.58 -32.55 3.91
CA ILE A 454 -22.36 -33.38 3.87
C ILE A 454 -21.44 -33.09 5.07
N ALA A 455 -21.38 -31.83 5.53
CA ALA A 455 -20.53 -31.45 6.66
C ALA A 455 -21.07 -32.05 7.96
N GLY A 456 -22.38 -31.96 8.19
CA GLY A 456 -23.07 -32.61 9.30
C GLY A 456 -22.90 -34.13 9.30
N ALA A 457 -23.01 -34.78 8.13
CA ALA A 457 -22.80 -36.23 7.99
C ALA A 457 -21.36 -36.65 8.32
N THR A 458 -20.37 -35.89 7.84
CA THR A 458 -18.95 -36.16 8.09
C THR A 458 -18.60 -35.98 9.55
N ALA A 459 -19.09 -34.91 10.18
CA ALA A 459 -18.93 -34.66 11.61
C ALA A 459 -19.54 -35.81 12.44
N LEU A 460 -20.77 -36.21 12.11
CA LEU A 460 -21.43 -37.32 12.79
C LEU A 460 -20.62 -38.62 12.69
N MET A 461 -20.12 -38.96 11.50
CA MET A 461 -19.27 -40.15 11.34
C MET A 461 -17.98 -40.08 12.16
N GLN A 462 -17.29 -38.94 12.19
CA GLN A 462 -16.08 -38.77 13.01
C GLN A 462 -16.37 -38.84 14.52
N TYR A 463 -17.54 -38.35 14.95
CA TYR A 463 -17.95 -38.43 16.35
C TYR A 463 -18.23 -39.89 16.75
N LEU A 464 -18.96 -40.61 15.89
CA LEU A 464 -19.25 -42.02 16.10
C LEU A 464 -17.94 -42.83 16.09
N ASP A 465 -17.07 -42.65 15.10
CA ASP A 465 -15.77 -43.36 15.04
C ASP A 465 -14.93 -43.23 16.33
N ARG A 466 -14.93 -42.04 16.96
CA ARG A 466 -14.18 -41.78 18.20
C ARG A 466 -14.85 -42.30 19.47
N ASN A 467 -16.18 -42.38 19.51
CA ASN A 467 -16.95 -42.67 20.73
C ASN A 467 -17.75 -43.98 20.67
N TRP A 468 -17.75 -44.67 19.52
CA TRP A 468 -18.44 -45.95 19.32
C TRP A 468 -17.67 -47.08 20.01
N THR A 469 -18.40 -47.99 20.63
CA THR A 469 -17.82 -49.08 21.42
C THR A 469 -18.44 -50.41 20.98
N THR A 470 -17.82 -51.52 21.38
CA THR A 470 -18.33 -52.87 21.09
C THR A 470 -19.72 -53.12 21.71
N GLN A 471 -20.06 -52.47 22.83
CA GLN A 471 -21.41 -52.49 23.40
C GLN A 471 -22.42 -51.79 22.50
N HIS A 472 -22.07 -50.64 21.91
CA HIS A 472 -22.96 -49.93 20.98
C HIS A 472 -23.27 -50.76 19.73
N SER A 473 -22.29 -51.47 19.16
CA SER A 473 -22.52 -52.38 18.02
C SER A 473 -23.48 -53.53 18.33
N ALA A 474 -23.55 -53.97 19.59
CA ALA A 474 -24.49 -55.02 20.01
C ALA A 474 -25.92 -54.47 20.20
N THR A 475 -26.06 -53.21 20.58
CA THR A 475 -27.34 -52.56 20.87
C THR A 475 -27.98 -51.90 19.65
N TYR A 476 -27.19 -51.37 18.71
CA TYR A 476 -27.66 -50.55 17.58
C TYR A 476 -27.22 -51.13 16.22
N GLY A 477 -27.56 -52.38 15.92
CA GLY A 477 -27.04 -53.09 14.74
C GLY A 477 -27.45 -52.57 13.35
N SER A 478 -28.27 -51.50 13.27
CA SER A 478 -28.74 -50.89 12.02
C SER A 478 -28.33 -49.43 11.82
N VAL A 479 -27.50 -48.88 12.72
CA VAL A 479 -26.86 -47.55 12.61
C VAL A 479 -25.44 -47.76 12.13
#